data_AF-X1F361-F1
#
_entry.id   AF-X1F361-F1
#
_cell.length_a   1.000
_cell.length_b   1.000
_cell.length_c   1.000
_cell.angle_alpha   90.00
_cell.angle_beta   90.00
_cell.angle_gamma   90.00
#
_symmetry.space_group_name_H-M   'P 1'
#
loop_
_entity.id
_entity.type
_entity.pdbx_description
1 polymer ?
#
loop_
_entity_poly.entity_id
_entity_poly.type
_entity_poly.pdbx_seq_one_letter_code
_entity_poly.pdbx_strand_id
1 'polypeptide(L)' 'MKIWIINRLCVVVYFKFEDKSLQKKWRFFTLGLCIFWYIGIGTCINNLLDNETFRLVFGLSGIIIVLGAYLVYYGVGRQL' A
#
# COMPACT_ATOMS: atom_id res chain seq x y z
N MET A 1 2.08 0.15 -23.35
CA MET A 1 0.92 -0.76 -23.55
C MET A 1 0.46 -1.50 -22.28
N LYS A 2 1.35 -1.92 -21.36
CA LYS A 2 0.96 -2.62 -20.10
C LYS A 2 0.16 -1.76 -19.09
N ILE A 3 0.44 -0.46 -18.99
CA ILE A 3 -0.20 0.45 -18.01
C ILE A 3 -1.70 0.63 -18.25
N TRP A 4 -2.14 0.68 -19.51
CA TRP A 4 -3.56 0.83 -19.85
C TRP A 4 -4.42 -0.38 -19.47
N ILE A 5 -3.84 -1.59 -19.55
CA ILE A 5 -4.51 -2.84 -19.19
C ILE A 5 -4.71 -2.91 -17.67
N ILE A 6 -3.69 -2.53 -16.90
CA ILE A 6 -3.76 -2.49 -15.43
C ILE A 6 -4.85 -1.51 -14.97
N ASN A 7 -4.93 -0.34 -15.62
CA ASN A 7 -5.92 0.67 -15.26
C ASN A 7 -7.36 0.19 -15.52
N ARG A 8 -7.60 -0.53 -16.64
CA ARG A 8 -8.90 -1.18 -16.90
C ARG A 8 -9.23 -2.25 -15.86
N LEU A 9 -8.27 -3.08 -15.46
CA LEU A 9 -8.51 -4.17 -14.52
C LEU A 9 -8.93 -3.65 -13.14
N CYS A 10 -8.24 -2.62 -12.64
CA CYS A 10 -8.55 -1.99 -11.36
C CYS A 10 -9.96 -1.40 -11.36
N VAL A 11 -10.35 -0.69 -12.42
CA VAL A 11 -11.69 -0.09 -12.55
C VAL A 11 -12.77 -1.18 -12.63
N VAL A 12 -12.55 -2.23 -13.42
CA VAL A 12 -13.53 -3.33 -13.57
C VAL A 12 -13.74 -4.06 -12.25
N VAL A 13 -12.67 -4.38 -11.51
CA VAL A 13 -12.79 -4.98 -10.17
C VAL A 13 -13.53 -4.06 -9.22
N TYR A 14 -13.23 -2.76 -9.27
CA TYR A 14 -13.87 -1.75 -8.43
C TYR A 14 -15.39 -1.66 -8.65
N PHE A 15 -15.85 -1.72 -9.91
CA PHE A 15 -17.28 -1.70 -10.26
C PHE A 15 -17.97 -3.06 -10.15
N LYS A 16 -17.22 -4.18 -10.08
CA LYS A 16 -17.80 -5.52 -9.86
C LYS A 16 -18.26 -5.75 -8.42
N PHE A 17 -17.84 -4.90 -7.49
CA PHE A 17 -18.32 -4.92 -6.12
C PHE A 17 -19.68 -4.22 -6.03
N GLU A 18 -20.77 -5.00 -6.03
CA GLU A 18 -22.13 -4.49 -5.77
C GLU A 18 -22.26 -3.88 -4.36
N ASP A 19 -21.46 -4.36 -3.40
CA ASP A 19 -21.50 -3.89 -2.02
C ASP A 19 -20.54 -2.73 -1.76
N LYS A 20 -21.09 -1.56 -1.41
CA LYS A 20 -20.35 -0.35 -1.02
C LYS A 20 -19.47 -0.58 0.22
N SER A 21 -19.85 -1.49 1.11
CA SER A 21 -19.06 -1.89 2.28
C SER A 21 -17.76 -2.57 1.87
N LEU A 22 -17.86 -3.48 0.88
CA LEU A 22 -16.71 -4.23 0.36
C LEU A 22 -15.76 -3.32 -0.41
N GLN A 23 -16.27 -2.36 -1.19
CA GLN A 23 -15.44 -1.35 -1.85
C GLN A 23 -14.62 -0.51 -0.84
N LYS A 24 -15.24 -0.08 0.27
CA LYS A 24 -14.55 0.73 1.29
C LYS A 24 -13.43 -0.06 1.96
N LYS A 25 -13.66 -1.35 2.25
CA LYS A 25 -12.67 -2.26 2.81
C LYS A 25 -11.48 -2.50 1.86
N TRP A 26 -11.77 -2.75 0.58
CA TRP A 26 -10.74 -2.88 -0.45
C TRP A 26 -9.88 -1.62 -0.62
N ARG A 27 -10.47 -0.42 -0.50
CA ARG A 27 -9.68 0.83 -0.51
C ARG A 27 -8.68 0.88 0.64
N PHE A 28 -9.08 0.52 1.87
CA PHE A 28 -8.18 0.49 3.02
C PHE A 28 -7.07 -0.56 2.86
N PHE A 29 -7.42 -1.74 2.35
CA PHE A 29 -6.44 -2.78 2.05
C PHE A 29 -5.39 -2.31 1.02
N THR A 30 -5.83 -1.72 -0.08
CA THR A 30 -4.94 -1.19 -1.12
C THR A 30 -4.04 -0.07 -0.58
N LEU A 31 -4.58 0.84 0.24
CA LEU A 31 -3.78 1.88 0.90
C LEU A 31 -2.71 1.27 1.83
N GLY A 32 -3.07 0.25 2.59
CA GLY A 32 -2.11 -0.49 3.42
C GLY A 32 -1.00 -1.14 2.58
N LEU A 33 -1.34 -1.79 1.47
CA LEU A 33 -0.37 -2.34 0.52
C LEU A 33 0.55 -1.26 -0.08
N CYS A 34 0.02 -0.09 -0.44
CA CYS A 34 0.84 1.03 -0.92
C CYS A 34 1.90 1.44 0.12
N ILE A 35 1.55 1.46 1.41
CA ILE A 35 2.49 1.76 2.50
C ILE A 35 3.58 0.69 2.57
N PHE A 36 3.24 -0.60 2.48
CA PHE A 36 4.23 -1.68 2.46
C PHE A 36 5.19 -1.56 1.26
N TRP A 37 4.66 -1.25 0.07
CA TRP A 37 5.49 -1.02 -1.11
C TRP A 37 6.40 0.20 -0.97
N TYR A 38 5.89 1.30 -0.42
CA TYR A 38 6.69 2.49 -0.14
C TYR A 38 7.87 2.16 0.80
N ILE A 39 7.61 1.43 1.90
CA ILE A 39 8.68 1.03 2.83
C ILE A 39 9.68 0.09 2.17
N GLY A 40 9.20 -0.91 1.42
CA GLY A 40 10.06 -1.87 0.74
C GLY A 40 10.98 -1.20 -0.29
N ILE A 41 10.41 -0.37 -1.18
CA ILE A 41 11.17 0.37 -2.19
C ILE A 41 12.12 1.37 -1.53
N GLY A 42 11.64 2.12 -0.55
CA GLY A 42 12.46 3.10 0.15
C GLY A 42 13.63 2.48 0.91
N THR A 43 13.48 1.25 1.43
CA THR A 43 14.58 0.50 2.05
C THR A 43 15.64 0.10 1.02
N CYS A 44 15.22 -0.35 -0.16
CA CYS A 44 16.16 -0.62 -1.26
C CYS A 44 16.92 0.65 -1.70
N ILE A 45 16.21 1.77 -1.81
CA ILE A 45 16.80 3.08 -2.16
C ILE A 45 17.77 3.53 -1.07
N ASN A 46 17.41 3.38 0.20
CA ASN A 46 18.27 3.71 1.33
C ASN A 46 19.59 2.94 1.29
N ASN A 47 19.52 1.64 0.98
CA ASN A 47 20.70 0.79 0.86
C ASN A 47 21.55 1.13 -0.39
N LEU A 48 20.92 1.64 -1.45
CA LEU A 48 21.61 2.02 -2.68
C LEU A 48 22.33 3.37 -2.55
N LEU A 49 21.69 4.37 -1.91
CA LEU A 49 22.27 5.71 -1.77
C LEU A 49 23.35 5.79 -0.68
N ASP A 50 23.34 4.88 0.30
CA ASP A 50 24.25 4.84 1.46
C ASP A 50 24.52 6.23 2.08
N ASN A 51 23.47 7.05 2.16
CA ASN A 51 23.54 8.41 2.67
C ASN A 51 22.95 8.48 4.09
N GLU A 52 23.75 8.92 5.05
CA GLU A 52 23.38 8.95 6.47
C GLU A 52 22.16 9.84 6.76
N THR A 53 22.07 11.00 6.12
CA THR A 53 20.93 11.92 6.26
C THR A 53 19.66 11.28 5.72
N PHE A 54 19.73 10.63 4.55
CA PHE A 54 18.58 9.93 3.98
C PHE A 54 18.11 8.80 4.89
N ARG A 55 19.06 8.04 5.46
CA ARG A 55 18.79 6.95 6.40
C ARG A 55 18.09 7.40 7.67
N LEU A 56 18.51 8.53 8.24
CA LEU A 56 17.84 9.11 9.41
C LEU A 56 16.40 9.55 9.08
N VAL A 57 16.22 10.29 7.99
CA VAL A 57 14.89 10.79 7.58
C VAL A 57 13.95 9.64 7.22
N PHE A 58 14.44 8.63 6.48
CA PHE A 58 13.66 7.45 6.10
C PHE A 58 13.39 6.52 7.29
N GLY A 59 14.32 6.40 8.23
CA GLY A 59 14.11 5.66 9.48
C GLY A 59 12.91 6.20 10.28
N LEU A 60 12.75 7.52 10.33
CA LEU A 60 11.59 8.17 10.98
C LEU A 60 10.27 7.84 10.27
N SER A 61 10.27 7.71 8.95
CA SER A 61 9.05 7.34 8.21
C SER A 61 8.66 5.87 8.41
N GLY A 62 9.59 5.02 8.88
CA GLY A 62 9.36 3.59 9.13
C GLY A 62 8.19 3.28 10.06
N ILE A 63 7.84 4.17 11.00
CA ILE A 63 6.71 3.99 11.92
C ILE A 63 5.37 3.88 11.19
N ILE A 64 5.26 4.43 9.98
CA ILE A 64 4.04 4.37 9.17
C ILE A 64 3.68 2.93 8.77
N ILE A 65 4.62 1.98 8.85
CA ILE A 65 4.35 0.57 8.55
C ILE A 65 3.29 -0.02 9.49
N VAL A 66 3.21 0.44 10.74
CA VAL A 66 2.21 0.02 11.71
C VAL A 66 0.81 0.44 11.25
N LEU A 67 0.69 1.66 10.73
CA LEU A 67 -0.55 2.14 10.11
C LEU A 67 -0.91 1.30 8.88
N GLY A 68 0.08 0.96 8.04
CA GLY A 68 -0.12 0.06 6.90
C GLY A 68 -0.66 -1.31 7.30
N ALA A 69 -0.08 -1.92 8.33
CA ALA A 69 -0.54 -3.20 8.87
C ALA A 69 -1.99 -3.12 9.40
N TYR A 70 -2.33 -2.05 10.13
CA TYR A 70 -3.70 -1.83 10.60
C TYR A 70 -4.70 -1.69 9.45
N LEU A 71 -4.34 -0.94 8.40
CA LEU A 71 -5.19 -0.73 7.23
C LEU A 71 -5.43 -2.04 6.44
N VAL A 72 -4.40 -2.88 6.33
CA VAL A 72 -4.53 -4.22 5.74
C VAL A 72 -5.47 -5.11 6.57
N TYR A 73 -5.28 -5.12 7.90
CA TYR A 73 -6.14 -5.89 8.80
C TYR A 73 -7.60 -5.42 8.76
N TYR A 74 -7.84 -4.11 8.78
CA TYR A 74 -9.19 -3.55 8.65
C TYR A 74 -9.83 -3.86 7.30
N GLY A 75 -9.03 -3.83 6.22
CA GLY A 75 -9.51 -4.03 4.86
C GLY A 75 -9.86 -5.47 4.52
N VAL A 76 -9.14 -6.46 5.05
CA VAL A 76 -9.36 -7.88 4.70
C VAL A 76 -9.41 -8.78 5.94
N GLY A 77 -8.51 -8.57 6.91
CA GLY A 77 -8.33 -9.45 8.06
C GLY A 77 -9.50 -9.52 9.05
N ARG A 78 -10.30 -8.46 9.18
CA ARG A 78 -11.45 -8.41 10.11
C ARG A 78 -12.62 -9.35 9.73
N GLN A 79 -12.57 -9.97 8.54
CA GLN A 79 -13.64 -10.80 8.00
C GLN A 79 -13.29 -12.29 7.91
N LEU A 80 -12.03 -12.65 8.17
CA LEU A 80 -11.59 -14.04 8.36
C LEU A 80 -12.00 -14.50 9.77
#